data_AF-A0A1Z1SWT2-F1
#
_entry.id   AF-A0A1Z1SWT2-F1
#
_cell.length_a   1.000
_cell.length_b   1.000
_cell.length_c   1.000
_cell.angle_alpha   90.00
_cell.angle_beta   90.00
_cell.angle_gamma   90.00
#
_symmetry.space_group_name_H-M   'P 1'
#
loop_
_entity.id
_entity.type
_entity.pdbx_description
1 polymer ?
#
loop_
_entity_poly.entity_id
_entity_poly.type
_entity_poly.pdbx_seq_one_letter_code
_entity_poly.pdbx_strand_id
1 'polypeptide(L)'
;MSKEISELQFSLHYASETDSEKNTSAILTANIHTTDGETQQLTQLICTTSSAGKKQYRIGLQKISDAGAPLLVAIESYWRKNTQESCIYFLEKAKQFIQGHLQQTNTWISMYGLVIVSNASLEEQLPEDLLKALKVSIPA
;
A
#
# COMPACT_ATOMS: atom_id res chain seq x y z
N MET A 1 -10.09 21.93 1.67
CA MET A 1 -11.00 21.35 0.66
C MET A 1 -10.99 19.85 0.86
N SER A 2 -12.15 19.18 0.79
CA SER A 2 -12.20 17.73 0.72
C SER A 2 -11.55 17.28 -0.59
N LYS A 3 -10.61 16.32 -0.54
CA LYS A 3 -10.06 15.70 -1.75
C LYS A 3 -11.00 14.58 -2.20
N GLU A 4 -11.36 14.59 -3.47
CA GLU A 4 -12.17 13.53 -4.06
C GLU A 4 -11.28 12.32 -4.39
N ILE A 5 -11.86 11.11 -4.38
CA ILE A 5 -11.11 9.87 -4.66
C ILE A 5 -10.52 9.86 -6.09
N SER A 6 -11.18 10.54 -7.03
CA SER A 6 -10.77 10.67 -8.43
C SER A 6 -9.59 11.62 -8.65
N GLU A 7 -9.26 12.45 -7.66
CA GLU A 7 -8.12 13.37 -7.69
C GLU A 7 -6.82 12.72 -7.19
N LEU A 8 -6.92 11.48 -6.72
CA LEU A 8 -5.82 10.73 -6.12
C LEU A 8 -5.45 9.54 -7.00
N GLN A 9 -4.17 9.18 -6.90
CA GLN A 9 -3.58 8.02 -7.53
C GLN A 9 -2.88 7.16 -6.50
N PHE A 10 -2.77 5.88 -6.81
CA PHE A 10 -2.19 4.85 -5.97
C PHE A 10 -0.96 4.26 -6.64
N SER A 11 0.14 4.23 -5.89
CA SER A 11 1.36 3.54 -6.25
C SER A 11 1.76 2.56 -5.15
N LEU A 12 2.20 1.37 -5.53
CA LEU A 12 2.62 0.31 -4.62
C LEU A 12 4.04 -0.10 -4.92
N HIS A 13 4.86 -0.15 -3.88
CA HIS A 13 6.25 -0.57 -3.97
C HIS A 13 6.50 -1.78 -3.08
N TYR A 14 7.38 -2.65 -3.53
CA TYR A 14 7.83 -3.82 -2.80
C TYR A 14 9.33 -3.72 -2.51
N ALA A 15 9.69 -3.94 -1.25
CA ALA A 15 11.05 -4.19 -0.83
C ALA A 15 11.07 -5.43 0.08
N SER A 16 12.25 -6.02 0.24
CA SER A 16 12.45 -7.08 1.22
C SER A 16 13.79 -6.94 1.90
N GLU A 17 13.83 -7.27 3.18
CA GLU A 17 15.04 -7.32 3.99
C GLU A 17 15.09 -8.63 4.77
N THR A 18 16.30 -9.05 5.12
CA THR A 18 16.53 -10.18 6.02
C THR A 18 17.38 -9.70 7.18
N ASP A 19 16.92 -9.94 8.41
CA ASP A 19 17.63 -9.54 9.61
C ASP A 19 18.72 -10.55 10.00
N SER A 20 19.48 -10.23 11.06
CA SER A 20 20.54 -11.10 11.58
C SER A 20 20.03 -12.44 12.12
N GLU A 21 18.75 -12.53 12.47
CA GLU A 21 18.09 -13.76 12.94
C GLU A 21 17.54 -14.61 11.77
N LYS A 22 17.79 -14.19 10.53
CA LYS A 22 17.26 -14.79 9.29
C LYS A 22 15.75 -14.70 9.17
N ASN A 23 15.10 -13.77 9.86
CA ASN A 23 13.72 -13.44 9.56
C ASN A 23 13.69 -12.57 8.29
N THR A 24 12.75 -12.85 7.38
CA THR A 24 12.58 -12.08 6.16
C THR A 24 11.35 -11.19 6.28
N SER A 25 11.53 -9.89 6.08
CA SER A 25 10.45 -8.91 6.06
C SER A 25 10.17 -8.49 4.63
N ALA A 26 8.95 -8.72 4.16
CA ALA A 26 8.41 -8.08 2.98
C ALA A 26 7.79 -6.73 3.39
N ILE A 27 8.19 -5.66 2.73
CA ILE A 27 7.78 -4.28 3.01
C ILE A 27 7.03 -3.77 1.77
N LEU A 28 5.75 -3.50 1.96
CA LEU A 28 4.87 -2.94 0.94
C LEU A 28 4.63 -1.47 1.26
N THR A 29 5.10 -0.57 0.40
CA THR A 29 4.88 0.87 0.56
C THR A 29 3.74 1.32 -0.34
N ALA A 30 2.57 1.51 0.27
CA ALA A 30 1.39 2.08 -0.37
C ALA A 30 1.48 3.61 -0.31
N ASN A 31 1.54 4.24 -1.48
CA ASN A 31 1.59 5.70 -1.63
C ASN A 31 0.32 6.18 -2.32
N ILE A 32 -0.44 7.04 -1.65
CA ILE A 32 -1.55 7.77 -2.23
C ILE A 32 -1.08 9.19 -2.46
N HIS A 33 -1.15 9.64 -3.70
CA HIS A 33 -0.61 10.92 -4.13
C HIS A 33 -1.54 11.59 -5.13
N THR A 34 -1.39 12.88 -5.33
CA THR A 34 -2.07 13.61 -6.41
C THR A 34 -1.39 13.33 -7.75
N THR A 35 -2.03 13.74 -8.85
CA THR A 35 -1.53 13.54 -10.23
C THR A 35 -0.19 14.24 -10.51
N ASP A 36 0.12 15.31 -9.77
CA ASP A 36 1.41 16.00 -9.80
C ASP A 36 2.50 15.30 -8.96
N GLY A 37 2.15 14.21 -8.27
CA GLY A 37 3.07 13.39 -7.48
C GLY A 37 3.18 13.77 -6.01
N GLU A 38 2.42 14.78 -5.52
CA GLU A 38 2.46 15.14 -4.11
C GLU A 38 1.84 14.04 -3.24
N THR A 39 2.65 13.49 -2.33
CA THR A 39 2.22 12.42 -1.41
C THR A 39 1.19 12.94 -0.41
N GLN A 40 0.01 12.33 -0.41
CA GLN A 40 -1.08 12.62 0.52
C GLN A 40 -1.14 11.61 1.67
N GLN A 41 -0.78 10.37 1.38
CA GLN A 41 -0.63 9.34 2.39
C GLN A 41 0.45 8.36 2.00
N LEU A 42 1.28 7.97 2.97
CA LEU A 42 2.30 6.95 2.79
C LEU A 42 2.16 5.94 3.93
N THR A 43 1.91 4.67 3.60
CA THR A 43 1.79 3.60 4.60
C THR A 43 2.69 2.42 4.21
N GLN A 44 3.50 1.96 5.15
CA GLN A 44 4.24 0.70 5.03
C GLN A 44 3.48 -0.43 5.72
N LEU A 45 3.17 -1.45 4.94
CA LEU A 45 2.58 -2.71 5.38
C LEU A 45 3.68 -3.77 5.38
N ILE A 46 3.99 -4.33 6.55
CA ILE A 46 5.15 -5.21 6.73
C ILE A 46 4.68 -6.60 7.13
N CYS A 47 5.15 -7.61 6.40
CA CYS A 47 4.98 -9.02 6.73
C CYS A 47 6.36 -9.62 7.02
N THR A 48 6.63 -9.93 8.29
CA THR A 48 7.84 -10.62 8.72
C THR A 48 7.58 -12.11 8.83
N THR A 49 8.38 -12.92 8.16
CA THR A 49 8.37 -14.38 8.24
C THR A 49 9.60 -14.81 9.01
N SER A 50 9.39 -15.43 10.17
CA SER A 50 10.47 -16.01 10.95
C SER A 50 11.13 -17.18 10.22
N SER A 51 12.33 -17.56 10.65
CA SER A 51 13.01 -18.77 10.17
C SER A 51 12.18 -20.06 10.36
N ALA A 52 11.26 -20.08 11.33
CA ALA A 52 10.31 -21.17 11.57
C ALA A 52 9.03 -21.09 10.71
N GLY A 53 8.93 -20.12 9.80
CA GLY A 53 7.77 -19.93 8.91
C GLY A 53 6.58 -19.18 9.54
N LYS A 54 6.65 -18.82 10.82
CA LYS A 54 5.62 -17.99 11.47
C LYS A 54 5.60 -16.58 10.87
N LYS A 55 4.41 -16.10 10.48
CA LYS A 55 4.21 -14.76 9.93
C LYS A 55 3.69 -13.79 10.99
N GLN A 56 4.17 -12.55 10.94
CA GLN A 56 3.69 -11.42 11.72
C GLN A 56 3.44 -10.23 10.80
N TYR A 57 2.37 -9.49 11.05
CA TYR A 57 1.93 -8.37 10.23
C TYR A 57 1.92 -7.10 11.08
N ARG A 58 2.44 -6.00 10.54
CA ARG A 58 2.46 -4.71 11.23
C ARG A 58 2.43 -3.53 10.26
N ILE A 59 1.99 -2.40 10.78
CA ILE A 59 2.21 -1.09 10.14
C ILE A 59 3.63 -0.61 10.50
N GLY A 60 4.37 -0.19 9.49
CA GLY A 60 5.66 0.48 9.62
C GLY A 60 5.49 2.01 9.65
N LEU A 61 6.20 2.71 8.76
CA LEU A 61 5.96 4.14 8.57
C LEU A 61 4.52 4.40 8.12
N GLN A 62 3.86 5.36 8.76
CA GLN A 62 2.56 5.86 8.32
C GLN A 62 2.51 7.38 8.43
N LYS A 63 2.15 8.04 7.33
CA LYS A 63 2.05 9.50 7.22
C LYS A 63 0.80 9.89 6.45
N ILE A 64 0.16 10.98 6.88
CA ILE A 64 -0.98 11.63 6.22
C ILE A 64 -0.65 13.12 6.12
N SER A 65 -0.89 13.72 4.96
CA SER A 65 -0.62 15.15 4.71
C SER A 65 -1.64 16.06 5.40
N ASP A 66 -2.89 15.60 5.47
CA ASP A 66 -4.01 16.33 6.08
C ASP A 66 -4.89 15.39 6.90
N ALA A 67 -4.76 15.43 8.22
CA ALA A 67 -5.59 14.66 9.15
C ALA A 67 -7.02 15.21 9.28
N GLY A 68 -7.32 16.37 8.70
CA GLY A 68 -8.68 16.91 8.58
C GLY A 68 -9.45 16.34 7.39
N ALA A 69 -8.78 15.69 6.44
CA ALA A 69 -9.42 15.11 5.26
C ALA A 69 -10.05 13.73 5.58
N PRO A 70 -11.40 13.60 5.60
CA PRO A 70 -12.06 12.38 6.05
C PRO A 70 -11.70 11.14 5.22
N LEU A 71 -11.54 11.30 3.90
CA LEU A 71 -11.13 10.23 2.99
C LEU A 71 -9.76 9.64 3.39
N LEU A 72 -8.76 10.50 3.60
CA LEU A 72 -7.41 10.06 3.94
C LEU A 72 -7.39 9.39 5.32
N VAL A 73 -8.11 9.95 6.30
CA VAL A 73 -8.24 9.36 7.65
C VAL A 73 -8.92 7.99 7.59
N ALA A 74 -9.99 7.84 6.81
CA ALA A 74 -10.69 6.56 6.67
C ALA A 74 -9.77 5.47 6.09
N ILE A 75 -8.99 5.80 5.06
CA ILE A 75 -8.01 4.88 4.45
C ILE A 75 -6.91 4.50 5.46
N GLU A 76 -6.35 5.50 6.14
CA GLU A 76 -5.30 5.32 7.15
C GLU A 76 -5.76 4.37 8.28
N SER A 77 -6.97 4.62 8.78
CA SER A 77 -7.59 3.84 9.84
C SER A 77 -7.93 2.42 9.39
N TYR A 78 -8.33 2.24 8.13
CA TYR A 78 -8.56 0.92 7.56
C TYR A 78 -7.28 0.08 7.57
N TRP A 79 -6.13 0.65 7.17
CA TRP A 79 -4.86 -0.07 7.20
C TRP A 79 -4.49 -0.55 8.60
N ARG A 80 -4.73 0.26 9.63
CA ARG A 80 -4.46 -0.15 11.03
C ARG A 80 -5.41 -1.23 11.52
N LYS A 81 -6.70 -1.14 11.18
CA LYS A 81 -7.71 -2.11 11.62
C LYS A 81 -7.58 -3.46 10.92
N ASN A 82 -7.16 -3.46 9.66
CA ASN A 82 -7.11 -4.63 8.78
C ASN A 82 -5.67 -4.89 8.30
N THR A 83 -4.68 -4.72 9.17
CA THR A 83 -3.26 -4.76 8.78
C THR A 83 -2.89 -6.09 8.13
N GLN A 84 -3.32 -7.21 8.71
CA GLN A 84 -3.01 -8.54 8.18
C GLN A 84 -3.63 -8.75 6.80
N GLU A 85 -4.92 -8.46 6.67
CA GLU A 85 -5.69 -8.59 5.43
C GLU A 85 -5.09 -7.71 4.33
N SER A 86 -4.71 -6.48 4.66
CA SER A 86 -4.10 -5.52 3.73
C SER A 86 -2.71 -5.96 3.28
N CYS A 87 -1.88 -6.47 4.20
CA CYS A 87 -0.59 -7.07 3.86
C CYS A 87 -0.78 -8.23 2.88
N ILE A 88 -1.68 -9.18 3.19
CA ILE A 88 -1.92 -10.35 2.34
C ILE A 88 -2.40 -9.93 0.95
N TYR A 89 -3.36 -9.00 0.88
CA TYR A 89 -3.90 -8.49 -0.38
C TYR A 89 -2.81 -7.92 -1.30
N PHE A 90 -1.96 -7.03 -0.78
CA PHE A 90 -0.90 -6.41 -1.58
C PHE A 90 0.28 -7.34 -1.83
N LEU A 91 0.55 -8.32 -0.96
CA LEU A 91 1.54 -9.37 -1.21
C LEU A 91 1.14 -10.25 -2.39
N GLU A 92 -0.14 -10.62 -2.52
CA GLU A 92 -0.59 -11.39 -3.68
C GLU A 92 -0.47 -10.55 -4.97
N LYS A 93 -0.78 -9.25 -4.95
CA LYS A 93 -0.51 -8.36 -6.11
C LYS A 93 0.98 -8.33 -6.47
N ALA A 94 1.87 -8.16 -5.48
CA ALA A 94 3.32 -8.15 -5.71
C ALA A 94 3.81 -9.50 -6.26
N LYS A 95 3.32 -10.61 -5.73
CA LYS A 95 3.64 -11.96 -6.20
C LYS A 95 3.18 -12.18 -7.64
N GLN A 96 1.96 -11.79 -8.00
CA GLN A 96 1.45 -11.88 -9.37
C GLN A 96 2.33 -11.07 -10.33
N PHE A 97 2.72 -9.85 -9.94
CA PHE A 97 3.63 -9.02 -10.73
C PHE A 97 5.00 -9.69 -10.95
N ILE A 98 5.62 -10.21 -9.88
CA ILE A 98 6.92 -10.87 -9.95
C ILE A 98 6.86 -12.18 -10.78
N GLN A 99 5.78 -12.96 -10.64
CA GLN A 99 5.58 -14.21 -11.37
C GLN A 99 5.22 -14.00 -12.85
N GLY A 100 4.66 -12.84 -13.21
CA GLY A 100 4.27 -12.48 -14.57
C GLY A 100 5.42 -12.23 -15.55
N HIS A 101 6.66 -12.57 -15.17
CA HIS A 101 7.93 -12.22 -15.82
C HIS A 101 8.23 -10.72 -15.80
N LEU A 102 9.16 -10.33 -14.91
CA LEU A 102 9.74 -8.98 -14.86
C LEU A 102 10.43 -8.68 -16.21
N GLN A 103 9.82 -7.85 -17.04
CA GLN A 103 10.46 -7.38 -18.28
C GLN A 103 11.36 -6.18 -17.97
N GLN A 104 12.59 -6.17 -18.48
CA GLN A 104 13.57 -5.09 -18.27
C GLN A 104 13.04 -3.71 -18.66
N THR A 105 12.09 -3.63 -19.59
CA THR A 105 11.51 -2.37 -20.06
C THR A 105 10.44 -1.80 -19.13
N ASN A 106 9.87 -2.60 -18.23
CA ASN A 106 8.71 -2.23 -17.42
C ASN A 106 8.95 -2.38 -15.91
N THR A 107 10.17 -2.73 -15.51
CA THR A 107 10.54 -3.01 -14.11
C THR A 107 11.47 -1.91 -13.62
N TRP A 108 11.01 -1.10 -12.68
CA TRP A 108 11.75 0.05 -12.16
C TRP A 108 11.89 -0.04 -10.63
N ILE A 109 12.99 0.48 -10.10
CA ILE A 109 13.23 0.60 -8.67
C ILE A 109 13.14 2.07 -8.28
N SER A 110 12.24 2.37 -7.35
CA SER A 110 12.11 3.68 -6.71
C SER A 110 12.91 3.73 -5.40
N MET A 111 12.91 4.88 -4.72
CA MET A 111 13.43 4.97 -3.35
C MET A 111 12.72 4.03 -2.34
N TYR A 112 11.53 3.53 -2.66
CA TYR A 112 10.76 2.62 -1.81
C TYR A 112 10.87 1.14 -2.23
N GLY A 113 11.70 0.84 -3.24
CA GLY A 113 11.87 -0.50 -3.79
C GLY A 113 11.22 -0.68 -5.16
N LEU A 114 11.00 -1.93 -5.53
CA LEU A 114 10.43 -2.36 -6.80
C LEU A 114 9.02 -1.78 -6.97
N VAL A 115 8.77 -1.06 -8.07
CA VAL A 115 7.44 -0.54 -8.40
C VAL A 115 6.54 -1.69 -8.87
N ILE A 116 5.48 -1.97 -8.13
CA ILE A 116 4.47 -3.00 -8.44
C ILE A 116 3.26 -2.39 -9.16
N VAL A 117 2.84 -1.21 -8.71
CA VAL A 117 1.76 -0.41 -9.30
C VAL A 117 2.23 1.05 -9.35
N SER A 118 1.94 1.75 -10.44
CA SER A 118 2.33 3.15 -10.63
C SER A 118 1.14 3.98 -11.11
N ASN A 119 0.85 5.07 -10.40
CA ASN A 119 -0.10 6.12 -10.78
C ASN A 119 -1.50 5.59 -11.17
N ALA A 120 -1.97 4.53 -10.50
CA ALA A 120 -3.23 3.87 -10.85
C ALA A 120 -4.41 4.47 -10.07
N SER A 121 -5.64 4.22 -10.53
CA SER A 121 -6.86 4.66 -9.82
C SER A 121 -6.97 3.96 -8.47
N LEU A 122 -7.38 4.69 -7.42
CA LEU A 122 -7.66 4.09 -6.11
C LEU A 122 -8.75 3.03 -6.20
N GLU A 123 -9.77 3.24 -7.05
CA GLU A 123 -10.90 2.33 -7.18
C GLU A 123 -10.52 0.95 -7.72
N GLU A 124 -9.42 0.85 -8.47
CA GLU A 124 -8.93 -0.43 -9.03
C GLU A 124 -7.94 -1.14 -8.11
N GLN A 125 -7.32 -0.39 -7.19
CA GLN A 125 -6.18 -0.88 -6.42
C GLN A 125 -6.48 -1.10 -4.94
N LEU A 126 -7.45 -0.40 -4.38
CA LEU A 126 -7.82 -0.56 -2.98
C LEU A 126 -8.70 -1.81 -2.77
N PRO A 127 -8.64 -2.45 -1.58
CA PRO A 127 -9.52 -3.55 -1.25
C PRO A 127 -11.00 -3.17 -1.36
N GLU A 128 -11.85 -4.09 -1.85
CA GLU A 128 -13.28 -3.83 -2.03
C GLU A 128 -13.99 -3.34 -0.76
N ASP A 129 -13.64 -3.92 0.39
CA ASP A 129 -14.28 -3.56 1.66
C ASP A 129 -13.92 -2.14 2.10
N LEU A 130 -12.71 -1.68 1.77
CA LEU A 130 -12.34 -0.28 1.92
C LEU A 130 -13.16 0.60 0.97
N LEU A 131 -13.27 0.25 -0.31
CA LEU A 131 -14.06 1.02 -1.27
C LEU A 131 -15.53 1.12 -0.87
N LYS A 132 -16.12 0.03 -0.35
CA LYS A 132 -17.48 0.04 0.21
C LYS A 132 -17.58 0.99 1.41
N ALA A 133 -16.62 0.94 2.33
CA ALA A 133 -16.59 1.82 3.51
C ALA A 133 -16.44 3.31 3.12
N LEU A 134 -15.65 3.62 2.09
CA LEU A 134 -15.48 4.98 1.58
C LEU A 134 -16.76 5.51 0.93
N LYS A 135 -17.46 4.69 0.15
CA LYS A 135 -18.74 5.06 -0.49
C LYS A 135 -19.88 5.30 0.49
N VAL A 136 -19.84 4.66 1.67
CA VAL A 136 -20.81 4.90 2.76
C VAL A 136 -20.46 6.15 3.57
N SER A 137 -19.18 6.55 3.60
CA SER A 137 -18.69 7.64 4.44
C SER A 137 -18.66 9.01 3.76
N ILE A 138 -18.85 9.08 2.44
CA ILE A 138 -18.91 10.33 1.68
C ILE A 138 -20.37 10.55 1.26
N PRO A 139 -21.10 11.54 1.81
CA PRO A 139 -22.42 11.89 1.30
C PRO A 139 -22.30 12.37 -0.15
N ALA A 140 -23.23 11.91 -0.98
CA ALA A 140 -23.37 12.31 -2.39
C ALA A 140 -23.56 13.83 -2.56
#